data_AF-A0A3C0Z7T6-F1
#
_entry.id   AF-A0A3C0Z7T6-F1
#
_cell.length_a   1.000
_cell.length_b   1.000
_cell.length_c   1.000
_cell.angle_alpha   90.00
_cell.angle_beta   90.00
_cell.angle_gamma   90.00
#
_symmetry.space_group_name_H-M   'P 1'
#
loop_
_entity.id
_entity.type
_entity.pdbx_description
1 polymer ?
#
loop_
_entity_poly.entity_id
_entity_poly.type
_entity_poly.pdbx_seq_one_letter_code
_entity_poly.pdbx_strand_id
1 'polypeptide(L)'
;MKHFITIVLLGITSYSFAQTNPAEQINKGVYNKLEFFINSQMTDSAYNLASDSFKQQFSLAKFTQVLQELYPLGRVKSSTIKEFEK
;
A
#
# COMPACT_ATOMS: atom_id res chain seq x y z
N MET A 1 -49.96 -7.95 -0.35
CA MET A 1 -49.20 -6.85 0.32
C MET A 1 -48.00 -7.35 1.14
N LYS A 2 -48.11 -8.43 1.92
CA LYS A 2 -46.98 -8.94 2.74
C LYS A 2 -45.68 -9.19 1.96
N HIS A 3 -45.75 -9.84 0.79
CA HIS A 3 -44.56 -10.15 -0.02
C HIS A 3 -43.92 -8.93 -0.70
N PHE A 4 -44.68 -7.85 -0.92
CA PHE A 4 -44.15 -6.63 -1.52
C PHE A 4 -43.21 -5.91 -0.55
N ILE A 5 -43.57 -5.85 0.73
CA ILE A 5 -42.73 -5.29 1.79
C ILE A 5 -41.45 -6.11 1.95
N THR A 6 -41.52 -7.44 1.84
CA THR A 6 -40.35 -8.33 1.94
C THR A 6 -39.35 -8.12 0.80
N ILE A 7 -39.84 -7.92 -0.44
CA ILE A 7 -39.00 -7.69 -1.62
C ILE A 7 -38.30 -6.32 -1.54
N VAL A 8 -39.03 -5.29 -1.10
CA VAL A 8 -38.47 -3.94 -0.89
C VAL A 8 -37.39 -3.97 0.19
N LEU A 9 -37.60 -4.71 1.30
CA LEU A 9 -36.65 -4.80 2.40
C LEU A 9 -35.35 -5.54 2.01
N LEU A 10 -35.43 -6.59 1.18
CA LEU A 10 -34.27 -7.32 0.66
C LEU A 10 -33.44 -6.50 -0.34
N GLY A 11 -34.07 -5.62 -1.14
CA GLY A 11 -33.39 -4.76 -2.10
C GLY A 11 -32.55 -3.65 -1.46
N ILE A 12 -32.87 -3.23 -0.24
CA ILE A 12 -32.13 -2.17 0.46
C ILE A 12 -30.83 -2.72 1.09
N THR A 13 -30.80 -4.01 1.45
CA THR A 13 -29.62 -4.65 2.08
C THR A 13 -28.49 -5.00 1.11
N SER A 14 -28.74 -4.96 -0.21
CA SER A 14 -27.72 -5.25 -1.24
C SER A 14 -26.71 -4.13 -1.49
N TYR A 15 -26.89 -2.95 -0.88
CA TYR A 15 -25.97 -1.82 -1.02
C TYR A 15 -24.98 -1.74 0.15
N SER A 16 -24.21 -2.80 0.35
CA SER A 16 -23.00 -2.70 1.19
C SER A 16 -21.90 -2.06 0.36
N PHE A 17 -21.90 -0.72 0.27
CA PHE A 17 -20.77 0.01 -0.27
C PHE A 17 -19.61 -0.10 0.72
N ALA A 18 -18.64 -0.97 0.43
CA ALA A 18 -17.34 -0.94 1.08
C ALA A 18 -16.63 0.37 0.67
N GLN A 19 -16.93 1.48 1.35
CA GLN A 19 -16.22 2.76 1.17
C GLN A 19 -14.80 2.58 1.68
N THR A 20 -13.93 2.03 0.84
CA THR A 20 -12.49 2.08 1.09
C THR A 20 -12.06 3.52 0.85
N ASN A 21 -11.39 4.13 1.83
CA ASN A 21 -10.88 5.49 1.70
C ASN A 21 -9.92 5.55 0.49
N PRO A 22 -10.12 6.45 -0.49
CA PRO A 22 -9.22 6.56 -1.65
C PRO A 22 -7.74 6.69 -1.29
N ALA A 23 -7.42 7.37 -0.18
CA ALA A 23 -6.06 7.48 0.34
C ALA A 23 -5.49 6.13 0.79
N GLU A 24 -6.32 5.29 1.41
CA GLU A 24 -5.93 3.93 1.81
C GLU A 24 -5.62 3.06 0.59
N GLN A 25 -6.42 3.20 -0.48
CA GLN A 25 -6.18 2.48 -1.74
C GLN A 25 -4.86 2.89 -2.40
N ILE A 26 -4.56 4.20 -2.44
CA ILE A 26 -3.29 4.72 -2.96
C ILE A 26 -2.11 4.20 -2.13
N ASN A 27 -2.22 4.26 -0.80
CA ASN A 27 -1.18 3.79 0.11
C ASN A 27 -0.89 2.29 -0.07
N LYS A 28 -1.94 1.46 -0.20
CA LYS A 28 -1.80 0.04 -0.53
C LYS A 28 -1.09 -0.17 -1.88
N GLY A 29 -1.44 0.62 -2.89
CA GLY A 29 -0.81 0.55 -4.21
C GLY A 29 0.68 0.87 -4.20
N VAL A 30 1.08 1.94 -3.48
CA VAL A 30 2.49 2.32 -3.32
C VAL A 30 3.25 1.26 -2.53
N TYR A 31 2.68 0.80 -1.42
CA TYR A 31 3.26 -0.24 -0.58
C TYR A 31 3.52 -1.53 -1.37
N ASN A 32 2.53 -2.03 -2.12
CA ASN A 32 2.68 -3.25 -2.92
C ASN A 32 3.80 -3.14 -3.96
N LYS A 33 3.94 -1.97 -4.60
CA LYS A 33 5.03 -1.73 -5.57
C LYS A 33 6.38 -1.73 -4.87
N LEU A 34 6.49 -1.07 -3.72
CA LEU A 34 7.73 -1.01 -2.95
C LEU A 34 8.12 -2.41 -2.45
N GLU A 35 7.17 -3.18 -1.92
CA GLU A 35 7.39 -4.57 -1.51
C GLU A 35 7.89 -5.42 -2.69
N PHE A 36 7.26 -5.31 -3.86
CA PHE A 36 7.69 -6.02 -5.06
C PHE A 36 9.13 -5.66 -5.45
N PHE A 37 9.47 -4.37 -5.49
CA PHE A 37 10.81 -3.94 -5.87
C PHE A 37 11.88 -4.38 -4.87
N ILE A 38 11.63 -4.24 -3.57
CA ILE A 38 12.58 -4.69 -2.53
C ILE A 38 12.76 -6.21 -2.61
N ASN A 39 11.67 -6.98 -2.70
CA ASN A 39 11.74 -8.44 -2.78
C ASN A 39 12.37 -8.95 -4.08
N SER A 40 12.39 -8.14 -5.14
CA SER A 40 13.03 -8.42 -6.42
C SER A 40 14.42 -7.80 -6.54
N GLN A 41 14.92 -7.16 -5.48
CA GLN A 41 16.20 -6.45 -5.42
C GLN A 41 16.35 -5.35 -6.49
N MET A 42 15.23 -4.75 -6.91
CA MET A 42 15.17 -3.67 -7.90
C MET A 42 15.37 -2.29 -7.22
N THR A 43 16.57 -2.06 -6.69
CA THR A 43 16.92 -0.87 -5.89
C THR A 43 16.56 0.45 -6.57
N ASP A 44 16.96 0.64 -7.82
CA ASP A 44 16.73 1.89 -8.54
C ASP A 44 15.24 2.15 -8.76
N SER A 45 14.46 1.09 -9.02
CA SER A 45 13.00 1.19 -9.16
C SER A 45 12.34 1.58 -7.83
N ALA A 46 12.79 1.01 -6.71
CA ALA A 46 12.33 1.41 -5.38
C ALA A 46 12.67 2.88 -5.07
N TYR A 47 13.90 3.32 -5.36
CA TYR A 47 14.31 4.72 -5.17
C TYR A 47 13.52 5.69 -6.05
N ASN A 48 13.17 5.28 -7.27
CA ASN A 48 12.39 6.10 -8.18
C ASN A 48 10.97 6.39 -7.70
N LEU A 49 10.40 5.56 -6.81
CA LEU A 49 9.11 5.84 -6.15
C LEU A 49 9.17 7.02 -5.16
N ALA A 50 10.36 7.40 -4.69
CA ALA A 50 10.52 8.48 -3.74
C ALA A 50 10.22 9.85 -4.36
N SER A 51 9.74 10.78 -3.53
CA SER A 51 9.54 12.17 -3.92
C SER A 51 10.86 12.88 -4.19
N ASP A 52 10.83 13.96 -4.97
CA ASP A 52 12.02 14.76 -5.24
C ASP A 52 12.63 15.36 -3.95
N SER A 53 11.77 15.76 -3.00
CA SER A 53 12.20 16.25 -1.69
C SER A 53 12.96 15.22 -0.86
N PHE A 54 12.62 13.93 -0.99
CA PHE A 54 13.38 12.85 -0.38
C PHE A 54 14.72 12.68 -1.09
N LYS A 55 14.71 12.64 -2.42
CA LYS A 55 15.92 12.45 -3.26
C LYS A 55 16.96 13.57 -3.07
N GLN A 56 16.52 14.79 -2.75
CA GLN A 56 17.41 15.91 -2.40
C GLN A 56 18.17 15.69 -1.09
N GLN A 57 17.56 14.99 -0.12
CA GLN A 57 18.12 14.77 1.22
C GLN A 57 18.84 13.42 1.34
N PHE A 58 18.38 12.42 0.58
CA PHE A 58 18.84 11.05 0.68
C PHE A 58 19.16 10.52 -0.71
N SER A 59 20.46 10.40 -1.01
CA SER A 59 20.93 10.04 -2.34
C SER A 59 20.68 8.57 -2.67
N LEU A 60 20.66 8.26 -3.98
CA LEU A 60 20.57 6.88 -4.48
C LEU A 60 21.66 6.00 -3.87
N ALA A 61 22.91 6.49 -3.78
CA ALA A 61 24.01 5.71 -3.21
C ALA A 61 23.75 5.31 -1.75
N LYS A 62 23.25 6.24 -0.91
CA LYS A 62 22.89 5.94 0.49
C LYS A 62 21.73 4.95 0.55
N PHE A 63 20.73 5.11 -0.31
CA PHE A 63 19.60 4.19 -0.40
C PHE A 63 20.01 2.79 -0.82
N THR A 64 20.91 2.68 -1.81
CA THR A 64 21.49 1.42 -2.24
C THR A 64 22.24 0.72 -1.12
N GLN A 65 23.04 1.45 -0.34
CA GLN A 65 23.75 0.88 0.81
C GLN A 65 22.77 0.30 1.82
N VAL A 66 21.71 1.03 2.19
CA VAL A 66 20.68 0.54 3.12
C VAL A 66 20.03 -0.73 2.60
N LEU A 67 19.62 -0.77 1.32
CA LEU A 67 18.98 -1.96 0.78
C LEU A 67 19.94 -3.15 0.63
N GLN A 68 21.23 -2.92 0.36
CA GLN A 68 22.25 -3.97 0.36
C GLN A 68 22.42 -4.63 1.73
N GLU A 69 22.28 -3.85 2.81
CA GLU A 69 22.26 -4.39 4.19
C GLU A 69 20.94 -5.13 4.49
N LEU A 70 19.85 -4.75 3.83
CA LEU A 70 18.51 -5.32 4.06
C LEU A 70 18.27 -6.64 3.30
N TYR A 71 18.76 -6.77 2.06
CA TYR A 71 18.49 -7.95 1.21
C TYR A 71 18.92 -9.30 1.83
N PRO A 72 20.06 -9.41 2.55
CA PRO A 72 20.45 -10.64 3.22
C PRO A 72 19.49 -11.09 4.33
N LEU A 73 18.68 -10.18 4.87
CA LEU A 73 17.69 -10.48 5.91
C LEU A 73 16.48 -11.25 5.37
N GLY A 74 16.41 -11.42 4.05
CA GLY A 74 15.37 -12.17 3.36
C GLY A 74 14.26 -11.29 2.80
N ARG A 75 13.11 -11.92 2.53
CA ARG A 75 11.98 -11.26 1.87
C ARG A 75 11.12 -10.52 2.90
N VAL A 76 10.65 -9.33 2.54
CA VAL A 76 9.57 -8.64 3.23
C VAL A 76 8.33 -9.53 3.21
N LYS A 77 7.74 -9.78 4.38
CA LYS A 77 6.52 -10.59 4.59
C LYS A 77 5.69 -9.97 5.70
N SER A 78 4.36 -10.17 5.65
CA SER A 78 3.44 -9.93 6.77
C SER A 78 3.55 -8.53 7.40
N SER A 79 3.57 -7.50 6.57
CA SER A 79 3.54 -6.11 7.06
C SER A 79 2.19 -5.77 7.69
N THR A 80 2.23 -5.03 8.78
CA THR A 80 1.03 -4.49 9.43
C THR A 80 0.95 -3.00 9.11
N ILE A 81 -0.24 -2.53 8.73
CA ILE A 81 -0.47 -1.10 8.52
C ILE A 81 -0.27 -0.41 9.86
N LYS A 82 0.67 0.54 9.91
CA LYS A 82 0.88 1.40 11.06
C LYS A 82 0.19 2.72 10.81
N GLU A 83 -0.80 3.05 11.62
CA GLU A 83 -1.39 4.38 11.64
C GLU A 83 -0.41 5.34 12.34
N PHE A 84 -0.12 6.47 11.69
CA PHE A 84 0.62 7.56 12.30
C PHE A 84 -0.39 8.63 12.72
N GLU A 85 -0.54 8.85 14.01
CA GLU A 85 -1.22 10.04 14.52
C GLU A 85 -0.43 11.27 14.10
N LYS A 86 -1.16 12.31 13.66
CA LYS A 86 -0.59 13.50 13.06
C LYS A 86 -0.09 14.49 14.10
#